data_AF-A0A453JNY9-F1
#
_entry.id   AF-A0A453JNY9-F1
#
_cell.length_a   1.000
_cell.length_b   1.000
_cell.length_c   1.000
_cell.angle_alpha   90.00
_cell.angle_beta   90.00
_cell.angle_gamma   90.00
#
_symmetry.space_group_name_H-M   'P 1'
#
loop_
_entity.id
_entity.type
_entity.pdbx_description
1 polymer ?
#
loop_
_entity_poly.entity_id
_entity_poly.type
_entity_poly.pdbx_seq_one_letter_code
_entity_poly.pdbx_strand_id
1 'polypeptide(L)'
;MNDKWNSFSLKKYDKFGHPFGCLKPNSARSYEELLLCIAEGENNEPEVVPSITPPNNGVLLIANAYPVEYGHIFLVPNATNQLSSFWDKRMFGLITKIASEVNSAAFRVFFDDGTSIVPKHMFFQACYFANPLPVESSSTVALYDGATRSGICVSEIVDYPLKALVFTSTNVNALVDVVSEACLALHENNTVHSLMMSNNGRNVFLFPQVKNLVTGCCLSAWECCGYFVYHTKVDFDRASETGISNRMASFSFQDGDFEDLKKLCCAIADGLVT
;
A
#
# COMPACT_ATOMS: atom_id res chain seq x y z
N MET A 1 -10.28 2.61 31.85
CA MET A 1 -10.49 1.65 32.95
C MET A 1 -11.06 0.37 32.37
N ASN A 2 -10.22 -0.65 32.24
CA ASN A 2 -10.66 -2.04 32.14
C ASN A 2 -9.51 -2.91 32.70
N ASP A 3 -9.36 -2.88 34.02
CA ASP A 3 -8.16 -3.34 34.74
C ASP A 3 -8.16 -4.86 35.01
N LYS A 4 -8.64 -5.66 34.07
CA LYS A 4 -8.64 -7.13 34.21
C LYS A 4 -8.35 -7.83 32.89
N TRP A 5 -7.14 -7.65 32.37
CA TRP A 5 -6.53 -8.66 31.50
C TRP A 5 -5.51 -9.44 32.31
N ASN A 6 -5.81 -10.73 32.50
CA ASN A 6 -5.00 -11.67 33.26
C ASN A 6 -3.55 -11.69 32.78
N SER A 7 -2.65 -11.77 33.75
CA SER A 7 -1.22 -11.99 33.60
C SER A 7 -0.92 -13.30 32.88
N PHE A 8 -0.82 -13.27 31.54
CA PHE A 8 -0.04 -14.27 30.83
C PHE A 8 1.43 -13.93 31.03
N SER A 9 2.11 -14.79 31.78
CA SER A 9 3.54 -14.66 32.09
C SER A 9 4.36 -14.56 30.81
N LEU A 10 4.87 -13.36 30.55
CA LEU A 10 5.86 -13.07 29.53
C LEU A 10 7.22 -13.61 29.98
N LYS A 11 7.41 -14.94 29.95
CA LYS A 11 8.71 -15.57 30.21
C LYS A 11 9.06 -16.57 29.12
N LYS A 12 9.59 -16.05 28.01
CA LYS A 12 10.64 -16.63 27.13
C LYS A 12 10.52 -16.13 25.68
N TYR A 13 10.68 -14.84 25.41
CA TYR A 13 11.07 -14.37 24.07
C TYR A 13 11.97 -13.13 24.14
N ASP A 14 12.98 -13.19 25.01
CA ASP A 14 14.15 -12.31 24.92
C ASP A 14 15.02 -12.80 23.76
N LYS A 15 14.87 -12.20 22.58
CA LYS A 15 15.90 -11.97 21.54
C LYS A 15 15.24 -11.61 20.19
N PHE A 16 14.86 -10.34 20.02
CA PHE A 16 14.72 -9.74 18.69
C PHE A 16 15.32 -8.34 18.72
N GLY A 17 16.64 -8.27 18.57
CA GLY A 17 17.41 -7.04 18.37
C GLY A 17 17.86 -6.89 16.91
N HIS A 18 16.92 -6.93 15.96
CA HIS A 18 17.18 -6.61 14.55
C HIS A 18 16.12 -5.66 14.00
N PRO A 19 16.51 -4.68 13.15
CA PRO A 19 15.60 -3.71 12.56
C PRO A 19 14.65 -4.44 11.62
N PHE A 20 13.34 -4.20 11.78
CA PHE A 20 12.22 -4.73 10.99
C PHE A 20 12.58 -5.93 10.11
N GLY A 21 12.70 -7.09 10.76
CA GLY A 21 12.55 -8.35 10.06
C GLY A 21 11.12 -8.42 9.54
N CYS A 22 10.94 -8.16 8.24
CA CYS A 22 9.84 -8.63 7.39
C CYS A 22 9.07 -9.73 8.12
N LEU A 23 7.83 -9.43 8.55
CA LEU A 23 6.91 -10.42 9.11
C LEU A 23 6.92 -11.60 8.15
N LYS A 24 7.56 -12.70 8.55
CA LYS A 24 7.46 -13.95 7.80
C LYS A 24 5.99 -14.31 7.90
N PRO A 25 5.21 -14.32 6.79
CA PRO A 25 4.04 -15.15 6.79
C PRO A 25 4.59 -16.55 7.03
N ASN A 26 4.22 -17.21 8.13
CA ASN A 26 4.59 -18.60 8.32
C ASN A 26 3.92 -19.38 7.19
N SER A 27 4.70 -19.61 6.13
CA SER A 27 4.29 -20.37 4.97
C SER A 27 3.96 -21.79 5.43
N ALA A 28 2.72 -22.19 5.15
CA ALA A 28 2.21 -23.56 5.16
C ALA A 28 2.16 -24.25 6.52
N ARG A 29 0.93 -24.37 7.07
CA ARG A 29 0.31 -25.69 7.34
C ARG A 29 -1.08 -25.68 7.96
N SER A 30 -1.73 -24.54 8.13
CA SER A 30 -3.13 -24.56 8.53
C SER A 30 -3.92 -23.42 7.90
N TYR A 31 -4.94 -23.78 7.11
CA TYR A 31 -5.98 -22.84 6.69
C TYR A 31 -6.88 -22.41 7.87
N GLU A 32 -6.57 -22.81 9.11
CA GLU A 32 -7.33 -22.47 10.32
C GLU A 32 -7.32 -20.97 10.67
N GLU A 33 -6.42 -20.17 10.11
CA GLU A 33 -6.37 -18.70 10.29
C GLU A 33 -6.89 -17.93 9.05
N LEU A 34 -7.36 -18.63 8.02
CA LEU A 34 -7.95 -18.00 6.84
C LEU A 34 -9.35 -17.47 7.19
N LEU A 35 -9.54 -16.15 7.11
CA LEU A 35 -10.85 -15.56 7.32
C LEU A 35 -11.74 -15.72 6.08
N LEU A 36 -11.18 -15.42 4.91
CA LEU A 36 -11.90 -15.38 3.65
C LEU A 36 -10.90 -15.44 2.48
N CYS A 37 -11.35 -15.95 1.33
CA CYS A 37 -10.68 -15.71 0.06
C CYS A 37 -11.64 -14.94 -0.86
N ILE A 38 -11.16 -13.88 -1.47
CA ILE A 38 -11.91 -13.05 -2.42
C ILE A 38 -11.34 -13.31 -3.80
N ALA A 39 -12.19 -13.61 -4.77
CA ALA A 39 -11.78 -13.82 -6.15
C ALA A 39 -12.79 -13.14 -7.08
N GLU A 40 -12.37 -12.93 -8.33
CA GLU A 40 -13.27 -12.45 -9.38
C GLU A 40 -14.27 -13.54 -9.75
N GLY A 41 -15.57 -13.22 -9.66
CA GLY A 41 -16.67 -14.08 -10.07
C GLY A 41 -17.20 -13.70 -11.44
N GLU A 42 -17.99 -14.59 -12.05
CA GLU A 42 -18.62 -14.35 -13.37
C GLU A 42 -19.78 -13.35 -13.30
N ASN A 43 -20.38 -13.20 -12.11
CA ASN A 43 -21.52 -12.32 -11.87
C ASN A 43 -21.07 -10.95 -11.33
N ASN A 44 -21.87 -9.93 -11.61
CA ASN A 44 -21.63 -8.58 -11.08
C ASN A 44 -21.97 -8.45 -9.58
N GLU A 45 -22.76 -9.38 -9.03
CA GLU A 45 -23.15 -9.37 -7.62
C GLU A 45 -22.18 -10.21 -6.78
N PRO A 46 -21.72 -9.70 -5.63
CA PRO A 46 -20.85 -10.45 -4.74
C PRO A 46 -21.62 -11.61 -4.09
N GLU A 47 -21.05 -12.81 -4.15
CA GLU A 47 -21.61 -14.01 -3.53
C GLU A 47 -20.61 -14.68 -2.60
N VAL A 48 -21.13 -15.36 -1.56
CA VAL A 48 -20.32 -16.16 -0.65
C VAL A 48 -20.51 -17.62 -1.00
N VAL A 49 -19.46 -18.23 -1.52
CA VAL A 49 -19.45 -19.64 -1.93
C VAL A 49 -18.56 -20.45 -1.00
N PRO A 50 -19.06 -21.54 -0.38
CA PRO A 50 -18.20 -22.42 0.39
C PRO A 50 -17.22 -23.13 -0.56
N SER A 51 -15.93 -23.02 -0.28
CA SER A 51 -14.89 -23.71 -1.03
C SER A 51 -13.93 -24.45 -0.11
N ILE A 52 -13.49 -25.62 -0.57
CA ILE A 52 -12.50 -26.46 0.11
C ILE A 52 -11.08 -26.00 -0.21
N THR A 53 -10.91 -25.25 -1.31
CA THR A 53 -9.62 -24.74 -1.78
C THR A 53 -9.77 -23.31 -2.30
N PRO A 54 -8.90 -22.38 -1.91
CA PRO A 54 -8.99 -21.00 -2.42
C PRO A 54 -8.73 -20.96 -3.94
N PRO A 55 -9.46 -20.13 -4.71
CA PRO A 55 -9.26 -19.97 -6.16
C PRO A 55 -7.87 -19.45 -6.51
N ASN A 56 -7.22 -19.96 -7.56
CA ASN A 56 -5.84 -19.60 -7.93
C ASN A 56 -5.63 -18.09 -8.20
N ASN A 57 -6.65 -17.39 -8.67
CA ASN A 57 -6.66 -15.95 -8.94
C ASN A 57 -7.18 -15.13 -7.74
N GLY A 58 -7.40 -15.76 -6.59
CA GLY A 58 -7.95 -15.10 -5.41
C GLY A 58 -6.92 -14.37 -4.56
N VAL A 59 -7.44 -13.57 -3.63
CA VAL A 59 -6.73 -12.88 -2.56
C VAL A 59 -7.20 -13.48 -1.25
N LEU A 60 -6.25 -13.97 -0.47
CA LEU A 60 -6.45 -14.47 0.88
C LEU A 60 -6.49 -13.28 1.85
N LEU A 61 -7.53 -13.21 2.69
CA LEU A 61 -7.59 -12.31 3.83
C LEU A 61 -7.05 -12.99 5.07
N ILE A 62 -6.00 -12.42 5.64
CA ILE A 62 -5.36 -12.89 6.86
C ILE A 62 -5.41 -11.78 7.90
N ALA A 63 -5.98 -12.05 9.07
CA ALA A 63 -5.94 -11.09 10.17
C ALA A 63 -4.52 -10.90 10.69
N ASN A 64 -4.11 -9.66 10.95
CA ASN A 64 -2.89 -9.42 11.70
C ASN A 64 -3.10 -9.84 13.17
N ALA A 65 -2.26 -10.74 13.67
CA ALA A 65 -2.29 -11.19 15.06
C ALA A 65 -1.90 -10.08 16.06
N TYR A 66 -1.17 -9.05 15.60
CA TYR A 66 -0.69 -7.94 16.41
C TYR A 66 -0.99 -6.61 15.70
N PRO A 67 -2.27 -6.25 15.56
CA PRO A 67 -2.66 -5.04 14.85
C PRO A 67 -2.24 -3.80 15.64
N VAL A 68 -1.57 -2.85 14.98
CA VAL A 68 -1.36 -1.50 15.51
C VAL A 68 -2.64 -0.68 15.33
N GLU A 69 -3.27 -0.80 14.16
CA GLU A 69 -4.51 -0.13 13.80
C GLU A 69 -5.70 -1.08 13.72
N TYR A 70 -6.90 -0.55 13.94
CA TYR A 70 -8.12 -1.35 13.94
C TYR A 70 -8.36 -2.02 12.59
N GLY A 71 -8.73 -3.31 12.64
CA GLY A 71 -9.04 -4.10 11.45
C GLY A 71 -7.84 -4.34 10.52
N HIS A 72 -6.61 -4.31 11.04
CA HIS A 72 -5.41 -4.58 10.24
C HIS A 72 -5.39 -6.02 9.72
N ILE A 73 -5.43 -6.15 8.41
CA ILE A 73 -5.40 -7.39 7.65
C ILE A 73 -4.29 -7.36 6.59
N PHE A 74 -3.87 -8.55 6.17
CA PHE A 74 -3.04 -8.78 4.99
C PHE A 74 -3.92 -9.33 3.87
N LEU A 75 -3.72 -8.77 2.67
CA LEU A 75 -4.34 -9.22 1.43
C LEU A 75 -3.26 -9.91 0.60
N VAL A 76 -3.29 -11.25 0.58
CA VAL A 76 -2.21 -12.07 0.03
C VAL A 76 -2.69 -12.80 -1.23
N PRO A 77 -2.12 -12.56 -2.41
CA PRO A 77 -2.40 -13.33 -3.63
C PRO A 77 -2.27 -14.85 -3.42
N ASN A 78 -3.25 -15.62 -3.88
CA ASN A 78 -3.30 -17.08 -3.71
C ASN A 78 -2.49 -17.87 -4.77
N ALA A 79 -1.75 -17.21 -5.66
CA ALA A 79 -1.03 -17.92 -6.73
C ALA A 79 0.19 -18.70 -6.21
N THR A 80 0.25 -19.98 -6.54
CA THR A 80 1.38 -20.91 -6.36
C THR A 80 2.57 -20.62 -7.29
N ASN A 81 2.42 -19.74 -8.29
CA ASN A 81 3.52 -19.31 -9.18
C ASN A 81 4.06 -17.94 -8.76
N GLN A 82 4.76 -17.94 -7.63
CA GLN A 82 5.57 -16.83 -7.12
C GLN A 82 6.88 -16.62 -7.91
N LEU A 83 6.99 -17.22 -9.09
CA LEU A 83 8.20 -17.18 -9.93
C LEU A 83 8.38 -15.84 -10.64
N SER A 84 7.33 -15.02 -10.74
CA SER A 84 7.45 -13.60 -11.05
C SER A 84 6.88 -12.82 -9.86
N SER A 85 7.76 -12.20 -9.09
CA SER A 85 7.48 -11.18 -8.07
C SER A 85 6.88 -9.90 -8.68
N PHE A 86 6.00 -10.06 -9.66
CA PHE A 86 5.60 -9.02 -10.59
C PHE A 86 4.17 -8.58 -10.31
N TRP A 87 4.00 -7.27 -10.39
CA TRP A 87 2.75 -6.55 -10.36
C TRP A 87 1.76 -7.09 -11.42
N ASP A 88 0.81 -7.95 -11.03
CA ASP A 88 -0.30 -8.34 -11.92
C ASP A 88 -1.39 -7.27 -11.85
N LYS A 89 -1.62 -6.56 -12.96
CA LYS A 89 -2.71 -5.59 -13.13
C LYS A 89 -4.07 -6.13 -12.66
N ARG A 90 -4.33 -7.44 -12.86
CA ARG A 90 -5.56 -8.09 -12.37
C ARG A 90 -5.61 -8.15 -10.85
N MET A 91 -4.47 -8.41 -10.21
CA MET A 91 -4.35 -8.40 -8.75
C MET A 91 -4.62 -7.00 -8.21
N PHE A 92 -4.00 -5.98 -8.78
CA PHE A 92 -4.26 -4.59 -8.39
C PHE A 92 -5.73 -4.20 -8.61
N GLY A 93 -6.34 -4.67 -9.71
CA GLY A 93 -7.77 -4.52 -9.99
C GLY A 93 -8.64 -5.13 -8.90
N LEU A 94 -8.36 -6.37 -8.50
CA LEU A 94 -9.10 -7.06 -7.45
C LEU A 94 -8.96 -6.35 -6.09
N ILE A 95 -7.76 -5.89 -5.74
CA ILE A 95 -7.51 -5.14 -4.50
C ILE A 95 -8.25 -3.80 -4.50
N THR A 96 -8.23 -3.07 -5.62
CA THR A 96 -8.98 -1.82 -5.77
C THR A 96 -10.49 -2.06 -5.66
N LYS A 97 -11.00 -3.15 -6.24
CA LYS A 97 -12.40 -3.56 -6.11
C LYS A 97 -12.76 -3.88 -4.66
N ILE A 98 -11.91 -4.61 -3.92
CA ILE A 98 -12.10 -4.84 -2.48
C ILE A 98 -12.22 -3.51 -1.72
N ALA A 99 -11.35 -2.54 -2.00
CA ALA A 99 -11.42 -1.21 -1.37
C ALA A 99 -12.72 -0.47 -1.69
N SER A 100 -13.24 -0.62 -2.92
CA SER A 100 -14.54 -0.07 -3.32
C SER A 100 -15.72 -0.73 -2.62
N GLU A 101 -15.72 -2.07 -2.52
CA GLU A 101 -16.79 -2.86 -1.88
C GLU A 101 -16.88 -2.63 -0.37
N VAL A 102 -15.74 -2.43 0.30
CA VAL A 102 -15.72 -2.06 1.73
C VAL A 102 -16.45 -0.73 1.97
N ASN A 103 -16.47 0.16 0.97
CA ASN A 103 -17.26 1.39 0.94
C ASN A 103 -17.16 2.22 2.23
N SER A 104 -15.93 2.37 2.75
CA SER A 104 -15.64 3.13 3.95
C SER A 104 -14.47 4.07 3.72
N ALA A 105 -14.70 5.37 3.94
CA ALA A 105 -13.65 6.40 3.87
C ALA A 105 -12.57 6.24 4.95
N ALA A 106 -12.83 5.43 5.98
CA ALA A 106 -11.85 5.08 7.01
C ALA A 106 -10.90 3.96 6.55
N PHE A 107 -11.29 3.15 5.56
CA PHE A 107 -10.50 2.01 5.08
C PHE A 107 -9.42 2.46 4.11
N ARG A 108 -8.18 2.03 4.36
CA ARG A 108 -7.01 2.29 3.50
C ARG A 108 -6.32 1.00 3.17
N VAL A 109 -5.79 0.93 1.96
CA VAL A 109 -4.96 -0.19 1.48
C VAL A 109 -3.57 0.32 1.17
N PHE A 110 -2.54 -0.44 1.53
CA PHE A 110 -1.14 -0.06 1.43
C PHE A 110 -0.35 -1.13 0.70
N PHE A 111 0.62 -0.70 -0.09
CA PHE A 111 1.54 -1.58 -0.81
C PHE A 111 2.95 -1.00 -0.78
N ASP A 112 3.94 -1.88 -0.65
CA ASP A 112 5.36 -1.53 -0.63
C ASP A 112 6.11 -2.38 -1.66
N ASP A 113 6.60 -1.74 -2.73
CA ASP A 113 7.46 -2.37 -3.73
C ASP A 113 8.91 -2.40 -3.21
N GLY A 114 9.34 -3.54 -2.66
CA GLY A 114 10.77 -3.81 -2.45
C GLY A 114 11.38 -3.43 -1.10
N THR A 115 10.65 -3.50 0.01
CA THR A 115 11.19 -3.24 1.36
C THR A 115 11.99 -4.41 1.99
N SER A 116 12.23 -5.51 1.27
CA SER A 116 12.92 -6.69 1.83
C SER A 116 14.10 -7.17 0.99
N ILE A 117 15.25 -7.36 1.65
CA ILE A 117 16.48 -8.01 1.14
C ILE A 117 16.24 -9.51 0.81
N VAL A 118 15.04 -10.05 1.08
CA VAL A 118 14.66 -11.43 0.77
C VAL A 118 13.36 -11.43 -0.04
N PRO A 119 13.31 -12.07 -1.23
CA PRO A 119 12.09 -12.18 -1.99
C PRO A 119 11.11 -13.05 -1.19
N LYS A 120 10.08 -12.41 -0.65
CA LYS A 120 8.98 -13.08 0.05
C LYS A 120 7.70 -12.39 -0.37
N HIS A 121 6.87 -13.15 -1.07
CA HIS A 121 5.45 -12.97 -1.32
C HIS A 121 4.96 -11.51 -1.34
N MET A 122 4.60 -11.01 -2.52
CA MET A 122 3.85 -9.75 -2.66
C MET A 122 2.57 -9.82 -1.79
N PHE A 123 2.32 -8.82 -0.95
CA PHE A 123 1.06 -8.68 -0.22
C PHE A 123 0.70 -7.21 -0.05
N PHE A 124 -0.58 -6.93 0.13
CA PHE A 124 -1.08 -5.61 0.53
C PHE A 124 -1.46 -5.65 2.01
N GLN A 125 -1.41 -4.50 2.65
CA GLN A 125 -1.94 -4.32 4.00
C GLN A 125 -3.18 -3.47 3.92
N ALA A 126 -4.16 -3.72 4.78
CA ALA A 126 -5.31 -2.83 4.88
C ALA A 126 -5.77 -2.69 6.33
N CYS A 127 -6.26 -1.52 6.69
CA CYS A 127 -6.75 -1.21 8.04
C CYS A 127 -7.63 0.04 8.01
N TYR A 128 -8.29 0.30 9.14
CA TYR A 128 -9.11 1.50 9.33
C TYR A 128 -8.34 2.56 10.09
N PHE A 129 -8.35 3.79 9.57
CA PHE A 129 -7.87 4.97 10.26
C PHE A 129 -9.04 5.90 10.58
N ALA A 130 -9.14 6.33 11.83
CA ALA A 130 -10.20 7.22 12.30
C ALA A 130 -10.08 8.64 11.73
N ASN A 131 -8.85 9.08 11.46
CA ASN A 131 -8.55 10.41 10.91
C ASN A 131 -7.89 10.27 9.53
N PRO A 132 -8.03 11.28 8.66
CA PRO A 132 -7.22 11.37 7.45
C PRO A 132 -5.73 11.31 7.79
N LEU A 133 -4.96 10.60 6.96
CA LEU A 133 -3.50 10.60 7.07
C LEU A 133 -2.96 11.95 6.57
N PRO A 134 -1.80 12.42 7.07
CA PRO A 134 -1.24 13.70 6.69
C PRO A 134 -1.21 13.97 5.18
N VAL A 135 -0.81 12.98 4.37
CA VAL A 135 -0.79 13.11 2.90
C VAL A 135 -2.16 13.40 2.28
N GLU A 136 -3.24 12.90 2.87
CA GLU A 136 -4.61 13.10 2.38
C GLU A 136 -5.12 14.52 2.64
N SER A 137 -4.47 15.24 3.56
CA SER A 137 -4.78 16.64 3.88
C SER A 137 -3.86 17.63 3.14
N SER A 138 -2.88 17.13 2.39
CA SER A 138 -1.95 17.97 1.64
C SER A 138 -2.62 18.62 0.43
N SER A 139 -2.17 19.82 0.09
CA SER A 139 -2.58 20.51 -1.12
C SER A 139 -2.15 19.75 -2.36
N THR A 140 -2.89 19.92 -3.45
CA THR A 140 -2.56 19.29 -4.73
C THR A 140 -2.57 20.27 -5.88
N VAL A 141 -1.72 20.04 -6.87
CA VAL A 141 -1.68 20.78 -8.13
C VAL A 141 -1.99 19.80 -9.27
N ALA A 142 -3.02 20.12 -10.05
CA ALA A 142 -3.43 19.28 -11.18
C ALA A 142 -2.34 19.27 -12.26
N LEU A 143 -1.93 18.07 -12.66
CA LEU A 143 -0.99 17.84 -13.77
C LEU A 143 -1.75 17.42 -15.03
N TYR A 144 -2.82 16.65 -14.83
CA TYR A 144 -3.67 16.12 -15.89
C TYR A 144 -5.13 16.12 -15.45
N ASP A 145 -5.99 16.80 -16.22
CA ASP A 145 -7.44 16.80 -16.02
C ASP A 145 -8.13 16.03 -17.16
N GLY A 146 -8.18 14.71 -16.98
CA GLY A 146 -8.86 13.80 -17.88
C GLY A 146 -10.30 13.48 -17.48
N ALA A 147 -10.88 14.18 -16.50
CA ALA A 147 -12.19 13.83 -15.93
C ALA A 147 -13.29 13.64 -16.99
N THR A 148 -13.23 14.41 -18.07
CA THR A 148 -14.21 14.37 -19.17
C THR A 148 -13.86 13.39 -20.30
N ARG A 149 -12.61 12.94 -20.42
CA ARG A 149 -12.13 12.09 -21.53
C ARG A 149 -11.79 10.67 -21.07
N SER A 150 -10.77 10.54 -20.23
CA SER A 150 -10.28 9.27 -19.70
C SER A 150 -10.91 8.91 -18.34
N GLY A 151 -11.59 9.86 -17.70
CA GLY A 151 -12.22 9.68 -16.38
C GLY A 151 -11.21 9.64 -15.23
N ILE A 152 -9.94 10.01 -15.46
CA ILE A 152 -8.88 10.03 -14.45
C ILE A 152 -8.24 11.42 -14.38
N CYS A 153 -7.92 11.85 -13.16
CA CYS A 153 -7.09 13.03 -12.92
C CYS A 153 -5.79 12.63 -12.22
N VAL A 154 -4.70 13.27 -12.61
CA VAL A 154 -3.38 13.11 -11.99
C VAL A 154 -2.97 14.44 -11.39
N SER A 155 -2.62 14.44 -10.11
CA SER A 155 -2.16 15.63 -9.40
C SER A 155 -0.87 15.36 -8.65
N GLU A 156 -0.04 16.38 -8.54
CA GLU A 156 1.09 16.42 -7.63
C GLU A 156 0.62 16.77 -6.23
N ILE A 157 1.18 16.10 -5.22
CA ILE A 157 1.07 16.53 -3.82
C ILE A 157 2.12 17.62 -3.56
N VAL A 158 1.69 18.80 -3.11
CA VAL A 158 2.56 19.93 -2.78
C VAL A 158 2.61 20.18 -1.27
N ASP A 159 3.62 20.92 -0.83
CA ASP A 159 3.89 21.23 0.59
C ASP A 159 4.05 19.98 1.48
N TYR A 160 4.48 18.86 0.89
CA TYR A 160 4.72 17.59 1.57
C TYR A 160 6.21 17.21 1.45
N PRO A 161 6.86 16.69 2.51
CA PRO A 161 8.29 16.43 2.49
C PRO A 161 8.72 15.32 1.52
N LEU A 162 7.79 14.47 1.09
CA LEU A 162 8.01 13.42 0.11
C LEU A 162 7.28 13.76 -1.19
N LYS A 163 7.98 13.76 -2.32
CA LYS A 163 7.35 13.94 -3.63
C LYS A 163 6.42 12.77 -3.93
N ALA A 164 5.18 13.09 -4.25
CA ALA A 164 4.14 12.09 -4.46
C ALA A 164 3.14 12.56 -5.52
N LEU A 165 2.51 11.60 -6.17
CA LEU A 165 1.40 11.82 -7.08
C LEU A 165 0.13 11.21 -6.48
N VAL A 166 -1.02 11.79 -6.81
CA VAL A 166 -2.32 11.18 -6.55
C VAL A 166 -3.10 11.05 -7.85
N PHE A 167 -3.61 9.84 -8.07
CA PHE A 167 -4.51 9.49 -9.15
C PHE A 167 -5.92 9.43 -8.57
N THR A 168 -6.87 10.10 -9.22
CA THR A 168 -8.27 10.11 -8.79
C THR A 168 -9.19 9.73 -9.94
N SER A 169 -10.15 8.84 -9.68
CA SER A 169 -11.14 8.43 -10.66
C SER A 169 -12.38 7.83 -10.01
N THR A 170 -13.54 8.03 -10.64
CA THR A 170 -14.74 7.23 -10.34
C THR A 170 -14.81 5.94 -11.16
N ASN A 171 -13.96 5.80 -12.18
CA ASN A 171 -13.81 4.61 -12.99
C ASN A 171 -12.61 3.79 -12.48
N VAL A 172 -12.91 2.75 -11.68
CA VAL A 172 -11.90 1.87 -11.08
C VAL A 172 -10.99 1.24 -12.15
N ASN A 173 -11.52 0.89 -13.33
CA ASN A 173 -10.71 0.28 -14.38
C ASN A 173 -9.68 1.27 -14.94
N ALA A 174 -10.09 2.52 -15.21
CA ALA A 174 -9.15 3.55 -15.68
C ALA A 174 -8.06 3.82 -14.63
N LEU A 175 -8.41 3.83 -13.35
CA LEU A 175 -7.45 3.99 -12.26
C LEU A 175 -6.46 2.83 -12.19
N VAL A 176 -6.96 1.60 -12.30
CA VAL A 176 -6.16 0.36 -12.33
C VAL A 176 -5.22 0.35 -13.52
N ASP A 177 -5.69 0.77 -14.69
CA ASP A 177 -4.90 0.84 -15.92
C ASP A 177 -3.72 1.80 -15.75
N VAL A 178 -3.98 3.07 -15.41
CA VAL A 178 -2.91 4.09 -15.32
C VAL A 178 -1.92 3.78 -14.22
N VAL A 179 -2.40 3.45 -13.02
CA VAL A 179 -1.50 3.20 -11.88
C VAL A 179 -0.65 1.96 -12.13
N SER A 180 -1.23 0.90 -12.72
CA SER A 180 -0.47 -0.32 -13.00
C SER A 180 0.65 -0.09 -14.00
N GLU A 181 0.40 0.65 -15.07
CA GLU A 181 1.43 0.99 -16.06
C GLU A 181 2.49 1.92 -15.46
N ALA A 182 2.11 2.87 -14.60
CA ALA A 182 3.06 3.73 -13.89
C ALA A 182 3.97 2.91 -12.95
N CYS A 183 3.39 2.01 -12.15
CA CYS A 183 4.14 1.09 -11.28
C CYS A 183 5.06 0.17 -12.07
N LEU A 184 4.60 -0.34 -13.21
CA LEU A 184 5.41 -1.15 -14.12
C LEU A 184 6.63 -0.38 -14.61
N ALA A 185 6.44 0.84 -15.12
CA ALA A 185 7.53 1.67 -15.60
C ALA A 185 8.53 2.04 -14.48
N LEU A 186 8.07 2.27 -13.25
CA LEU A 186 8.95 2.46 -12.10
C LEU A 186 9.76 1.20 -11.80
N HIS A 187 9.11 0.04 -11.80
CA HIS A 187 9.74 -1.25 -11.57
C HIS A 187 10.82 -1.57 -12.60
N GLU A 188 10.53 -1.36 -13.89
CA GLU A 188 11.50 -1.54 -14.99
C GLU A 188 12.73 -0.64 -14.85
N ASN A 189 12.55 0.54 -14.26
CA ASN A 189 13.62 1.49 -13.94
C ASN A 189 14.28 1.23 -12.57
N ASN A 190 13.99 0.10 -11.91
CA ASN A 190 14.48 -0.25 -10.56
C ASN A 190 14.17 0.82 -9.49
N THR A 191 13.07 1.54 -9.67
CA THR A 191 12.60 2.55 -8.70
C THR A 191 11.74 1.90 -7.64
N VAL A 192 12.15 2.05 -6.39
CA VAL A 192 11.34 1.67 -5.23
C VAL A 192 10.16 2.63 -5.12
N HIS A 193 8.98 2.09 -4.90
CA HIS A 193 7.80 2.88 -4.68
C HIS A 193 6.86 2.24 -3.67
N SER A 194 6.01 3.05 -3.06
CA SER A 194 4.89 2.59 -2.22
C SER A 194 3.59 3.17 -2.75
N LEU A 195 2.48 2.51 -2.43
CA LEU A 195 1.14 2.97 -2.75
C LEU A 195 0.26 3.05 -1.51
N MET A 196 -0.69 3.97 -1.55
CA MET A 196 -1.85 3.97 -0.67
C MET A 196 -3.12 4.17 -1.49
N MET A 197 -4.14 3.34 -1.23
CA MET A 197 -5.51 3.57 -1.69
C MET A 197 -6.33 4.18 -0.57
N SER A 198 -7.12 5.20 -0.89
CA SER A 198 -8.12 5.76 0.02
C SER A 198 -9.40 6.14 -0.72
N ASN A 199 -10.36 6.72 0.01
CA ASN A 199 -11.63 7.19 -0.55
C ASN A 199 -12.37 6.08 -1.34
N ASN A 200 -12.54 4.91 -0.71
CA ASN A 200 -13.18 3.73 -1.32
C ASN A 200 -12.47 3.24 -2.59
N GLY A 201 -11.14 3.33 -2.62
CA GLY A 201 -10.33 2.93 -3.78
C GLY A 201 -10.38 3.91 -4.96
N ARG A 202 -10.94 5.11 -4.78
CA ARG A 202 -11.00 6.14 -5.85
C ARG A 202 -9.76 7.02 -5.91
N ASN A 203 -8.98 7.05 -4.83
CA ASN A 203 -7.74 7.78 -4.75
C ASN A 203 -6.60 6.77 -4.60
N VAL A 204 -5.59 6.86 -5.46
CA VAL A 204 -4.35 6.10 -5.30
C VAL A 204 -3.19 7.08 -5.24
N PHE A 205 -2.46 7.05 -4.13
CA PHE A 205 -1.24 7.81 -3.91
C PHE A 205 -0.05 6.97 -4.32
N LEU A 206 0.86 7.54 -5.10
CA LEU A 206 2.11 6.95 -5.53
C LEU A 206 3.27 7.70 -4.91
N PHE A 207 4.10 6.97 -4.18
CA PHE A 207 5.26 7.47 -3.46
C PHE A 207 6.54 6.90 -4.08
N PRO A 208 7.11 7.54 -5.11
CA PRO A 208 8.41 7.16 -5.63
C PRO A 208 9.51 7.48 -4.60
N GLN A 209 10.46 6.56 -4.40
CA GLN A 209 11.49 6.69 -3.37
C GLN A 209 12.89 6.48 -3.92
N VAL A 210 13.81 7.35 -3.50
CA VAL A 210 15.25 7.12 -3.67
C VAL A 210 15.67 6.09 -2.64
N LYS A 211 16.17 4.94 -3.09
CA LYS A 211 16.69 3.90 -2.20
C LYS A 211 17.89 4.43 -1.44
N ASN A 212 17.86 4.33 -0.11
CA ASN A 212 19.02 4.72 0.69
C ASN A 212 20.16 3.71 0.46
N LEU A 213 21.20 4.11 -0.26
CA LEU A 213 22.30 3.21 -0.62
C LEU A 213 23.15 2.79 0.59
N VAL A 214 23.13 3.55 1.69
CA VAL A 214 23.92 3.27 2.90
C VAL A 214 23.23 2.20 3.75
N THR A 215 21.92 2.31 3.93
CA THR A 215 21.15 1.37 4.77
C THR A 215 20.45 0.28 3.96
N GLY A 216 20.32 0.47 2.64
CA GLY A 216 19.49 -0.36 1.76
C GLY A 216 17.99 -0.23 2.01
N CYS A 217 17.57 0.65 2.93
CA CYS A 217 16.18 0.80 3.36
C CYS A 217 15.39 1.77 2.48
N CYS A 218 14.07 1.65 2.54
CA CYS A 218 13.07 2.60 2.03
C CYS A 218 12.05 2.87 3.15
N LEU A 219 11.25 3.92 3.01
CA LEU A 219 10.09 4.17 3.86
C LEU A 219 9.01 3.14 3.54
N SER A 220 8.28 2.71 4.55
CA SER A 220 7.02 1.97 4.36
C SER A 220 5.92 2.90 3.87
N ALA A 221 4.87 2.33 3.26
CA ALA A 221 3.70 3.06 2.81
C ALA A 221 3.04 3.85 3.94
N TRP A 222 3.05 3.33 5.17
CA TRP A 222 2.55 4.04 6.36
C TRP A 222 3.36 5.33 6.60
N GLU A 223 4.69 5.23 6.58
CA GLU A 223 5.59 6.37 6.77
C GLU A 223 5.49 7.37 5.61
N CYS A 224 5.35 6.89 4.37
CA CYS A 224 5.11 7.74 3.19
C CYS A 224 3.81 8.56 3.32
N CYS A 225 2.81 8.04 4.02
CA CYS A 225 1.55 8.74 4.26
C CYS A 225 1.60 9.68 5.47
N GLY A 226 2.71 9.68 6.22
CA GLY A 226 2.90 10.51 7.41
C GLY A 226 2.55 9.80 8.72
N TYR A 227 2.38 8.48 8.71
CA TYR A 227 2.07 7.69 9.90
C TYR A 227 3.30 6.89 10.37
N PHE A 228 3.83 7.23 11.55
CA PHE A 228 5.06 6.66 12.08
C PHE A 228 4.78 5.85 13.35
N VAL A 229 5.25 4.61 13.37
CA VAL A 229 5.17 3.72 14.53
C VAL A 229 6.54 3.63 15.20
N TYR A 230 6.59 3.95 16.49
CA TYR A 230 7.80 3.87 17.29
C TYR A 230 7.73 2.70 18.27
N HIS A 231 8.79 1.90 18.37
CA HIS A 231 8.83 0.73 19.24
C HIS A 231 9.15 1.05 20.69
N THR A 232 9.83 2.17 20.93
CA THR A 232 10.20 2.58 22.28
C THR A 232 9.59 3.93 22.58
N LYS A 233 9.21 4.11 23.85
CA LYS A 233 8.77 5.42 24.35
C LYS A 233 9.84 6.50 24.13
N VAL A 234 11.12 6.14 24.23
CA VAL A 234 12.22 7.11 24.06
C VAL A 234 12.28 7.62 22.62
N ASP A 235 12.13 6.74 21.63
CA ASP A 235 12.14 7.16 20.22
C ASP A 235 10.89 7.99 19.88
N PHE A 236 9.73 7.60 20.42
CA PHE A 236 8.50 8.36 20.30
C PHE A 236 8.63 9.77 20.91
N ASP A 237 9.13 9.87 22.15
CA ASP A 237 9.27 11.14 22.86
C ASP A 237 10.32 12.06 22.20
N ARG A 238 11.26 11.51 21.43
CA ARG A 238 12.26 12.25 20.64
C ARG A 238 11.79 12.62 19.24
N ALA A 239 10.70 12.03 18.78
CA ALA A 239 10.15 12.33 17.47
C ALA A 239 9.75 13.81 17.42
N SER A 240 10.11 14.48 16.33
CA SER A 240 9.73 15.85 16.06
C SER A 240 9.30 15.96 14.61
N GLU A 241 8.38 16.88 14.33
CA GLU A 241 7.92 17.15 12.96
C GLU A 241 9.09 17.44 12.04
N THR A 242 10.04 18.30 12.45
CA THR A 242 11.25 18.59 11.67
C THR A 242 12.10 17.34 11.43
N GLY A 243 12.27 16.48 12.44
CA GLY A 243 13.01 15.23 12.28
C GLY A 243 12.34 14.27 11.30
N ILE A 244 11.02 14.14 11.38
CA ILE A 244 10.21 13.32 10.47
C ILE A 244 10.27 13.87 9.05
N SER A 245 10.04 15.18 8.86
CA SER A 245 10.09 15.83 7.55
C SER A 245 11.46 15.70 6.90
N ASN A 246 12.55 15.91 7.66
CA ASN A 246 13.91 15.70 7.15
C ASN A 246 14.17 14.25 6.75
N ARG A 247 13.65 13.29 7.54
CA ARG A 247 13.73 11.87 7.20
C ARG A 247 12.98 11.59 5.90
N MET A 248 11.74 12.03 5.76
CA MET A 248 10.94 11.81 4.55
C MET A 248 11.60 12.43 3.31
N ALA A 249 12.07 13.68 3.43
CA ALA A 249 12.77 14.38 2.35
C ALA A 249 14.02 13.66 1.88
N SER A 250 14.72 12.93 2.76
CA SER A 250 15.92 12.16 2.38
C SER A 250 15.65 10.96 1.47
N PHE A 251 14.40 10.50 1.36
CA PHE A 251 13.96 9.47 0.41
C PHE A 251 13.26 10.06 -0.81
N SER A 252 13.08 11.38 -0.86
CA SER A 252 12.36 12.05 -1.94
C SER A 252 13.18 12.09 -3.22
N PHE A 253 12.48 12.03 -4.35
CA PHE A 253 13.07 12.14 -5.68
C PHE A 253 13.81 13.47 -5.87
N GLN A 254 14.78 13.48 -6.78
CA GLN A 254 15.33 14.75 -7.29
C GLN A 254 14.29 15.45 -8.18
N ASP A 255 14.40 16.76 -8.36
CA ASP A 255 13.39 17.55 -9.12
C ASP A 255 13.26 17.02 -10.56
N GLY A 256 14.38 16.78 -11.24
CA GLY A 256 14.39 16.27 -12.61
C GLY A 256 13.70 14.92 -12.75
N ASP A 257 14.08 13.93 -11.92
CA ASP A 257 13.51 12.59 -11.96
C ASP A 257 11.99 12.61 -11.67
N PHE A 258 11.55 13.50 -10.78
CA PHE A 258 10.14 13.65 -10.47
C PHE A 258 9.36 14.31 -11.61
N GLU A 259 9.92 15.32 -12.27
CA GLU A 259 9.30 15.92 -13.45
C GLU A 259 9.15 14.92 -14.60
N ASP A 260 10.12 14.03 -14.79
CA ASP A 260 10.03 12.98 -15.80
C ASP A 260 8.97 11.94 -15.44
N LEU A 261 8.83 11.58 -14.16
CA LEU A 261 7.72 10.75 -13.68
C LEU A 261 6.36 11.42 -13.91
N LYS A 262 6.22 12.72 -13.63
CA LYS A 262 4.97 13.47 -13.89
C LYS A 262 4.55 13.36 -15.36
N LYS A 263 5.50 13.62 -16.28
CA LYS A 263 5.27 13.54 -17.73
C LYS A 263 4.87 12.12 -18.15
N LEU A 264 5.57 11.12 -17.63
CA LEU A 264 5.25 9.71 -17.88
C LEU A 264 3.82 9.36 -17.46
N CYS A 265 3.44 9.71 -16.23
CA CYS A 265 2.09 9.42 -15.73
C CYS A 265 1.00 10.14 -16.54
N CYS A 266 1.23 11.38 -16.96
CA CYS A 266 0.31 12.11 -17.84
C CYS A 266 0.20 11.45 -19.22
N ALA A 267 1.32 11.02 -19.81
CA ALA A 267 1.33 10.35 -21.11
C ALA A 267 0.59 8.99 -21.07
N ILE A 268 0.76 8.22 -19.99
CA ILE A 268 0.00 6.98 -19.76
C ILE A 268 -1.50 7.28 -19.67
N ALA A 269 -1.88 8.30 -18.90
CA ALA A 269 -3.29 8.68 -18.74
C ALA A 269 -3.94 9.14 -20.06
N ASP A 270 -3.18 9.83 -20.92
CA ASP A 270 -3.62 10.22 -22.27
C ASP A 270 -3.71 9.06 -23.25
N GLY A 271 -2.79 8.10 -23.16
CA GLY A 271 -2.72 6.92 -24.03
C GLY A 271 -3.92 5.97 -23.91
N LEU A 272 -4.73 6.08 -22.86
CA LEU A 272 -5.97 5.31 -22.69
C LEU A 272 -7.16 5.85 -23.50
N VAL A 273 -6.99 6.98 -24.22
CA VAL A 273 -8.05 7.61 -25.03
C VAL A 273 -8.07 7.07 -26.48
N THR A 274 -7.18 6.15 -26.86
CA THR A 274 -7.09 5.58 -28.22
C THR A 274 -7.69 4.19 -28.37
#